data_AF-A0A034VKI3-F1
#
_entry.id   AF-A0A034VKI3-F1
#
_cell.length_a   1.000
_cell.length_b   1.000
_cell.length_c   1.000
_cell.angle_alpha   90.00
_cell.angle_beta   90.00
_cell.angle_gamma   90.00
#
_symmetry.space_group_name_H-M   'P 1'
#
loop_
_entity.id
_entity.type
_entity.pdbx_description
1 polymer ?
#
loop_
_entity_poly.entity_id
_entity_poly.type
_entity_poly.pdbx_seq_one_letter_code
_entity_poly.pdbx_strand_id
1 'polypeptide(L)'
;EASKADYHSDITGFHYVYSFVQMAVFTALGLSVKKLFFLCFTQGCVIAPTICSKFWYRKQRNIFWAVSLAVFLTSMVNPGLVNIREEYFPTRPGHASDDLDSMLEWIKINTERDAVFAGPVEIIGTVHLVTRRPIVNHAHLEIRHIHERTEHVYSVFSRQQSSDIYNQYSQLKVQYLIISLQDCSNEIRDECDLLSIWDDLQPSNRKYPQFCSELANKNIPSFLKVFSNDYYGIIKMFSQSVQINLKLSKMPEKVM
;
A
#
# COMPACT_ATOMS: atom_id res chain seq x y z
N GLU A 1 8.89 -28.05 -55.59
CA GLU A 1 7.92 -27.54 -54.59
C GLU A 1 7.82 -28.39 -53.32
N ALA A 2 7.84 -29.73 -53.39
CA ALA A 2 7.79 -30.61 -52.21
C ALA A 2 8.85 -30.30 -51.13
N SER A 3 10.12 -30.09 -51.52
CA SER A 3 11.22 -29.79 -50.57
C SER A 3 11.05 -28.47 -49.80
N LYS A 4 10.34 -27.47 -50.34
CA LYS A 4 10.13 -26.19 -49.66
C LYS A 4 9.00 -26.26 -48.63
N ALA A 5 8.02 -27.13 -48.87
CA ALA A 5 6.92 -27.40 -47.94
C ALA A 5 7.40 -28.21 -46.73
N ASP A 6 8.23 -29.23 -46.95
CA ASP A 6 8.83 -30.02 -45.87
C ASP A 6 9.76 -29.17 -44.98
N TYR A 7 10.61 -28.35 -45.59
CA TYR A 7 11.50 -27.44 -44.84
C TYR A 7 10.74 -26.44 -43.95
N HIS A 8 9.61 -25.91 -44.44
CA HIS A 8 8.76 -24.99 -43.65
C HIS A 8 8.04 -25.70 -42.49
N SER A 9 7.68 -26.97 -42.67
CA SER A 9 7.07 -27.81 -41.63
C SER A 9 8.06 -28.13 -40.50
N ASP A 10 9.31 -28.43 -40.84
CA ASP A 10 10.34 -28.73 -39.83
C ASP A 10 10.71 -27.52 -38.98
N ILE A 11 10.83 -26.33 -39.59
CA ILE A 11 11.10 -25.08 -38.87
C ILE A 11 9.96 -24.75 -37.91
N THR A 12 8.72 -24.83 -38.38
CA THR A 12 7.55 -24.55 -37.53
C THR A 12 7.44 -25.54 -36.38
N GLY A 13 7.70 -26.84 -36.61
CA GLY A 13 7.79 -27.85 -35.56
C GLY A 13 8.83 -27.51 -34.48
N PHE A 14 10.03 -27.06 -34.89
CA PHE A 14 11.10 -26.70 -33.97
C PHE A 14 10.72 -25.51 -33.07
N HIS A 15 10.08 -24.47 -33.63
CA HIS A 15 9.61 -23.32 -32.84
C HIS A 15 8.63 -23.72 -31.74
N TYR A 16 7.70 -24.64 -32.01
CA TYR A 16 6.73 -25.08 -31.00
C TYR A 16 7.37 -25.91 -29.89
N VAL A 17 8.30 -26.79 -30.24
CA VAL A 17 9.06 -27.58 -29.25
C VAL A 17 9.86 -26.65 -28.35
N TYR A 18 10.54 -25.67 -28.94
CA TYR A 18 11.29 -24.66 -28.19
C TYR A 18 10.40 -23.87 -27.23
N SER A 19 9.27 -23.33 -27.71
CA SER A 19 8.31 -22.59 -26.88
C SER A 19 7.69 -23.45 -25.77
N PHE A 20 7.46 -24.74 -26.01
CA PHE A 20 6.91 -25.65 -25.00
C PHE A 20 7.92 -25.95 -23.89
N VAL A 21 9.16 -26.25 -24.27
CA VAL A 21 10.26 -26.45 -23.31
C VAL A 21 10.50 -25.18 -22.50
N GLN A 22 10.49 -24.02 -23.16
CA GLN A 22 10.64 -22.72 -22.49
C GLN A 22 9.48 -22.44 -21.52
N MET A 23 8.24 -22.78 -21.89
CA MET A 23 7.09 -22.68 -21.00
C MET A 23 7.30 -23.53 -19.75
N ALA A 24 7.67 -24.81 -19.90
CA ALA A 24 7.87 -25.73 -18.78
C ALA A 24 8.96 -25.26 -17.82
N VAL A 25 10.08 -24.76 -18.35
CA VAL A 25 11.17 -24.16 -17.54
C VAL A 25 10.68 -22.93 -16.78
N PHE A 26 9.94 -22.03 -17.43
CA PHE A 26 9.38 -20.85 -16.76
C PHE A 26 8.27 -21.19 -15.75
N THR A 27 7.50 -22.26 -15.96
CA THR A 27 6.57 -22.75 -14.93
C THR A 27 7.33 -23.22 -13.70
N ALA A 28 8.39 -24.02 -13.86
CA ALA A 28 9.22 -24.50 -12.75
C ALA A 28 9.88 -23.33 -11.97
N LEU A 29 10.40 -22.35 -12.70
CA LEU A 29 10.95 -21.12 -12.10
C LEU A 29 9.86 -20.29 -11.40
N GLY A 30 8.67 -20.15 -12.00
CA GLY A 30 7.55 -19.41 -11.42
C GLY A 30 6.93 -20.08 -10.18
N LEU A 31 7.01 -21.40 -10.07
CA LEU A 31 6.65 -22.13 -8.84
C LEU A 31 7.65 -21.85 -7.70
N SER A 32 8.93 -21.68 -8.05
CA SER A 32 9.99 -21.37 -7.10
C SER A 32 9.99 -19.90 -6.68
N VAL A 33 9.71 -18.99 -7.62
CA VAL A 33 9.66 -17.53 -7.40
C VAL A 33 8.36 -17.00 -8.01
N LYS A 34 7.36 -16.77 -7.15
CA LYS A 34 6.00 -16.36 -7.57
C LYS A 34 5.98 -15.10 -8.45
N LYS A 35 6.90 -14.15 -8.22
CA LYS A 35 7.05 -12.93 -9.04
C LYS A 35 7.40 -13.19 -10.51
N LEU A 36 7.94 -14.37 -10.86
CA LEU A 36 8.37 -14.72 -12.23
C LEU A 36 7.33 -15.53 -13.03
N PHE A 37 6.16 -15.83 -12.45
CA PHE A 37 5.13 -16.63 -13.12
C PHE A 37 4.61 -16.00 -14.42
N PHE A 38 4.71 -14.66 -14.54
CA PHE A 38 4.36 -13.93 -15.77
C PHE A 38 5.14 -14.41 -17.01
N LEU A 39 6.38 -14.89 -16.85
CA LEU A 39 7.19 -15.39 -17.98
C LEU A 39 6.55 -16.61 -18.65
N CYS A 40 5.90 -17.47 -17.87
CA CYS A 40 5.19 -18.64 -18.38
C CYS A 40 3.98 -18.27 -19.26
N PHE A 41 3.30 -17.17 -18.91
CA PHE A 41 2.10 -16.71 -19.63
C PHE A 41 2.42 -16.37 -21.09
N THR A 42 3.57 -15.74 -21.35
CA THR A 42 3.98 -15.36 -22.72
C THR A 42 4.10 -16.56 -23.67
N GLN A 43 4.68 -17.67 -23.22
CA GLN A 43 4.81 -18.89 -24.02
C GLN A 43 3.48 -19.65 -24.13
N GLY A 44 2.66 -19.60 -23.07
CA GLY A 44 1.29 -20.12 -23.10
C GLY A 44 0.43 -19.44 -24.18
N CYS A 45 0.55 -18.12 -24.35
CA CYS A 45 -0.16 -17.37 -25.39
C CYS A 45 0.23 -17.77 -26.82
N VAL A 46 1.49 -18.15 -27.06
CA VAL A 46 1.96 -18.62 -28.37
C VAL A 46 1.44 -20.02 -28.69
N ILE A 47 1.30 -20.89 -27.67
CA ILE A 47 0.92 -22.29 -27.85
C ILE A 47 -0.60 -22.49 -27.83
N ALA A 48 -1.36 -21.69 -27.07
CA ALA A 48 -2.81 -21.80 -26.95
C ALA A 48 -3.59 -21.81 -28.30
N PRO A 49 -3.25 -20.96 -29.29
CA PRO A 49 -3.87 -20.99 -30.63
C PRO A 49 -3.78 -22.35 -31.33
N THR A 50 -2.70 -23.09 -31.11
CA THR A 50 -2.41 -24.33 -31.83
C THR A 50 -3.19 -25.52 -31.29
N ILE A 51 -3.40 -25.57 -29.97
CA ILE A 51 -4.16 -26.62 -29.28
C ILE A 51 -5.65 -26.49 -29.62
N CYS A 52 -6.19 -25.26 -29.54
CA CYS A 52 -7.59 -24.98 -29.90
C CYS A 52 -7.88 -25.22 -31.39
N SER A 53 -6.90 -24.99 -32.28
CA SER A 53 -7.06 -25.23 -33.72
C SER A 53 -7.16 -26.71 -34.11
N LYS A 54 -6.74 -27.68 -33.29
CA LYS A 54 -6.82 -29.11 -33.67
C LYS A 54 -8.09 -29.79 -33.15
N PHE A 55 -8.66 -29.32 -32.04
CA PHE A 55 -9.77 -29.97 -31.35
C PHE A 55 -11.17 -29.56 -31.87
N TRP A 56 -11.30 -28.37 -32.49
CA TRP A 56 -12.60 -27.76 -32.85
C TRP A 56 -12.76 -27.45 -34.36
N TYR A 57 -12.16 -28.27 -35.23
CA TYR A 57 -11.78 -27.87 -36.59
C TYR A 57 -12.56 -28.52 -37.74
N ARG A 58 -13.91 -28.44 -37.76
CA ARG A 58 -14.60 -28.93 -38.97
C ARG A 58 -15.76 -28.13 -39.55
N LYS A 59 -16.31 -27.09 -38.89
CA LYS A 59 -17.39 -26.31 -39.55
C LYS A 59 -17.52 -24.83 -39.18
N GLN A 60 -16.96 -24.35 -38.05
CA GLN A 60 -17.19 -22.96 -37.58
C GLN A 60 -15.92 -22.23 -37.11
N ARG A 61 -14.85 -22.28 -37.92
CA ARG A 61 -13.55 -21.65 -37.61
C ARG A 61 -13.65 -20.15 -37.33
N ASN A 62 -14.34 -19.40 -38.19
CA ASN A 62 -14.41 -17.94 -38.09
C ASN A 62 -15.22 -17.49 -36.86
N ILE A 63 -16.29 -18.23 -36.53
CA ILE A 63 -17.15 -17.94 -35.39
C ILE A 63 -16.38 -18.19 -34.08
N PHE A 64 -15.65 -19.30 -33.97
CA PHE A 64 -14.85 -19.60 -32.78
C PHE A 64 -13.78 -18.53 -32.51
N TRP A 65 -13.02 -18.14 -33.54
CA TRP A 65 -11.99 -17.10 -33.39
C TRP A 65 -12.59 -15.73 -33.05
N ALA A 66 -13.71 -15.36 -33.68
CA ALA A 66 -14.40 -14.12 -33.38
C ALA A 66 -14.92 -14.09 -31.94
N VAL A 67 -15.53 -15.19 -31.45
CA VAL A 67 -16.03 -15.30 -30.08
C VAL A 67 -14.88 -15.30 -29.06
N SER A 68 -13.81 -16.05 -29.32
CA SER A 68 -12.64 -16.09 -28.43
C SER A 68 -11.94 -14.72 -28.34
N LEU A 69 -11.82 -14.01 -29.47
CA LEU A 69 -11.25 -12.67 -29.51
C LEU A 69 -12.15 -11.67 -28.78
N ALA A 70 -13.46 -11.75 -29.00
CA ALA A 70 -14.43 -10.91 -28.31
C ALA A 70 -14.38 -11.10 -26.79
N VAL A 71 -14.37 -12.35 -26.30
CA VAL A 71 -14.25 -12.66 -24.87
C VAL A 71 -12.93 -12.18 -24.28
N PHE A 72 -11.81 -12.35 -25.00
CA PHE A 72 -10.51 -11.86 -24.55
C PHE A 72 -10.47 -10.34 -24.44
N LEU A 73 -10.94 -9.63 -25.48
CA LEU A 73 -11.00 -8.17 -25.49
C LEU A 73 -11.93 -7.65 -24.41
N THR A 74 -13.13 -8.22 -24.24
CA THR A 74 -14.05 -7.77 -23.17
C THR A 74 -13.50 -8.06 -21.78
N SER A 75 -12.81 -9.19 -21.59
CA SER A 75 -12.16 -9.53 -20.32
C SER A 75 -11.04 -8.57 -19.93
N MET A 76 -10.34 -7.97 -20.89
CA MET A 76 -9.31 -6.95 -20.60
C MET A 76 -9.88 -5.54 -20.54
N VAL A 77 -10.77 -5.19 -21.47
CA VAL A 77 -11.30 -3.84 -21.63
C VAL A 77 -12.27 -3.48 -20.50
N ASN A 78 -13.08 -4.43 -20.01
CA ASN A 78 -14.04 -4.13 -18.95
C ASN A 78 -13.35 -3.72 -17.62
N PRO A 79 -12.44 -4.52 -17.03
CA PRO A 79 -11.72 -4.08 -15.83
C PRO A 79 -10.78 -2.90 -16.12
N GLY A 80 -10.19 -2.82 -17.32
CA GLY A 80 -9.34 -1.70 -17.71
C GLY A 80 -10.09 -0.37 -17.75
N LEU A 81 -11.31 -0.34 -18.30
CA LEU A 81 -12.15 0.86 -18.33
C LEU A 81 -12.64 1.25 -16.94
N VAL A 82 -12.95 0.28 -16.07
CA VAL A 82 -13.30 0.57 -14.67
C VAL A 82 -12.13 1.24 -13.97
N ASN A 83 -10.93 0.67 -14.06
CA ASN A 83 -9.74 1.24 -13.43
C ASN A 83 -9.39 2.65 -13.98
N ILE A 84 -9.43 2.84 -15.30
CA ILE A 84 -9.18 4.17 -15.91
C ILE A 84 -10.24 5.17 -15.48
N ARG A 85 -11.50 4.75 -15.42
CA ARG A 85 -12.60 5.63 -14.99
C ARG A 85 -12.45 6.03 -13.54
N GLU A 86 -12.05 5.11 -12.67
CA GLU A 86 -11.80 5.41 -11.25
C GLU A 86 -10.61 6.36 -11.06
N GLU A 87 -9.55 6.22 -11.86
CA GLU A 87 -8.37 7.10 -11.80
C GLU A 87 -8.65 8.51 -12.35
N TYR A 88 -9.32 8.62 -13.51
CA TYR A 88 -9.57 9.91 -14.17
C TYR A 88 -10.82 10.63 -13.65
N PHE A 89 -11.81 9.88 -13.17
CA PHE A 89 -13.07 10.41 -12.63
C PHE A 89 -13.36 9.77 -11.28
N PRO A 90 -12.48 9.96 -10.28
CA PRO A 90 -12.71 9.43 -8.95
C PRO A 90 -14.04 9.99 -8.43
N THR A 91 -14.83 9.13 -7.79
CA THR A 91 -16.15 9.49 -7.24
C THR A 91 -16.04 10.59 -6.17
N ARG A 92 -14.83 10.83 -5.65
CA ARG A 92 -14.43 12.00 -4.87
C ARG A 92 -13.39 12.81 -5.67
N PRO A 93 -13.80 13.86 -6.40
CA PRO A 93 -12.87 14.69 -7.14
C PRO A 93 -12.04 15.56 -6.17
N GLY A 94 -10.71 15.54 -6.30
CA GLY A 94 -9.82 16.62 -5.85
C GLY A 94 -9.51 16.79 -4.35
N HIS A 95 -10.26 16.18 -3.41
CA HIS A 95 -9.98 16.42 -1.98
C HIS A 95 -8.64 15.83 -1.53
N ALA A 96 -8.31 14.59 -1.91
CA ALA A 96 -7.09 13.95 -1.40
C ALA A 96 -5.79 14.64 -1.85
N SER A 97 -5.77 15.24 -3.05
CA SER A 97 -4.63 16.04 -3.54
C SER A 97 -4.53 17.39 -2.83
N ASP A 98 -5.65 18.08 -2.67
CA ASP A 98 -5.70 19.38 -2.00
C ASP A 98 -5.41 19.24 -0.49
N ASP A 99 -5.87 18.15 0.12
CA ASP A 99 -5.59 17.78 1.51
C ASP A 99 -4.12 17.41 1.71
N LEU A 100 -3.50 16.72 0.74
CA LEU A 100 -2.07 16.43 0.79
C LEU A 100 -1.25 17.72 0.65
N ASP A 101 -1.59 18.58 -0.31
CA ASP A 101 -0.86 19.83 -0.56
C ASP A 101 -0.99 20.80 0.62
N SER A 102 -2.19 20.96 1.18
CA SER A 102 -2.42 21.79 2.37
C SER A 102 -1.65 21.29 3.59
N MET A 103 -1.58 19.97 3.78
CA MET A 103 -0.75 19.38 4.84
C MET A 103 0.75 19.66 4.60
N LEU A 104 1.25 19.46 3.37
CA LEU A 104 2.64 19.69 3.02
C LEU A 104 3.04 21.16 3.16
N GLU A 105 2.16 22.08 2.79
CA GLU A 105 2.35 23.51 2.99
C GLU A 105 2.39 23.86 4.49
N TRP A 106 1.46 23.30 5.28
CA TRP A 106 1.46 23.50 6.73
C TRP A 106 2.78 23.03 7.36
N ILE A 107 3.31 21.86 6.95
CA ILE A 107 4.60 21.35 7.45
C ILE A 107 5.73 22.33 7.11
N LYS A 108 5.78 22.86 5.89
CA LYS A 108 6.83 23.80 5.48
C LYS A 108 6.85 25.07 6.33
N ILE A 109 5.67 25.60 6.66
CA ILE A 109 5.51 26.89 7.34
C ILE A 109 5.65 26.74 8.87
N ASN A 110 5.12 25.66 9.45
CA ASN A 110 4.92 25.54 10.90
C ASN A 110 5.93 24.63 11.61
N THR A 111 6.88 24.03 10.89
CA THR A 111 7.88 23.12 11.50
C THR A 111 9.32 23.50 11.18
N GLU A 112 10.19 23.25 12.16
CA GLU A 112 11.65 23.42 12.03
C GLU A 112 12.22 22.47 10.96
N ARG A 113 13.39 22.83 10.40
CA ARG A 113 13.96 22.08 9.26
C ARG A 113 14.45 20.68 9.63
N ASP A 114 14.84 20.50 10.89
CA ASP A 114 15.30 19.26 11.51
C ASP A 114 14.19 18.50 12.25
N ALA A 115 12.94 18.97 12.19
CA ALA A 115 11.80 18.28 12.76
C ALA A 115 11.63 16.89 12.12
N VAL A 116 11.54 15.86 12.95
CA VAL A 116 11.51 14.45 12.51
C VAL A 116 10.09 13.94 12.38
N PHE A 117 9.74 13.46 11.18
CA PHE A 117 8.41 12.97 10.84
C PHE A 117 8.34 11.44 10.72
N ALA A 118 7.22 10.87 11.13
CA ALA A 118 6.83 9.49 10.87
C ALA A 118 5.39 9.46 10.34
N GLY A 119 5.03 8.46 9.56
CA GLY A 119 3.66 8.33 9.04
C GLY A 119 3.48 7.21 8.03
N PRO A 120 2.34 7.17 7.32
CA PRO A 120 2.06 6.15 6.32
C PRO A 120 3.12 6.15 5.22
N VAL A 121 3.54 4.94 4.83
CA VAL A 121 4.57 4.69 3.81
C VAL A 121 4.22 5.36 2.48
N GLU A 122 2.92 5.44 2.18
CA GLU A 122 2.35 5.99 0.94
C GLU A 122 2.69 7.47 0.74
N ILE A 123 2.82 8.24 1.83
CA ILE A 123 3.00 9.70 1.77
C ILE A 123 4.31 10.19 2.39
N ILE A 124 4.96 9.39 3.25
CA ILE A 124 6.14 9.84 4.01
C ILE A 124 7.33 10.19 3.11
N GLY A 125 7.48 9.49 1.98
CA GLY A 125 8.48 9.82 0.96
C GLY A 125 8.22 11.19 0.32
N THR A 126 6.97 11.50 0.01
CA THR A 126 6.55 12.82 -0.51
C THR A 126 6.82 13.93 0.50
N VAL A 127 6.51 13.70 1.78
CA VAL A 127 6.84 14.64 2.85
C VAL A 127 8.34 14.94 2.86
N HIS A 128 9.20 13.92 2.80
CA HIS A 128 10.65 14.10 2.75
C HIS A 128 11.08 14.94 1.54
N LEU A 129 10.63 14.60 0.33
CA LEU A 129 11.05 15.27 -0.90
C LEU A 129 10.56 16.72 -0.99
N VAL A 130 9.29 16.96 -0.65
CA VAL A 130 8.65 18.27 -0.82
C VAL A 130 9.03 19.23 0.29
N THR A 131 9.06 18.75 1.54
CA THR A 131 9.31 19.60 2.70
C THR A 131 10.78 19.66 3.07
N ARG A 132 11.60 18.64 2.71
CA ARG A 132 12.99 18.45 3.16
C ARG A 132 13.11 18.27 4.67
N ARG A 133 12.16 17.57 5.29
CA ARG A 133 12.24 17.17 6.70
C ARG A 133 12.75 15.74 6.83
N PRO A 134 13.54 15.43 7.86
CA PRO A 134 13.96 14.05 8.12
C PRO A 134 12.75 13.15 8.42
N ILE A 135 12.80 11.92 7.93
CA ILE A 135 11.75 10.91 8.10
C ILE A 135 12.28 9.66 8.82
N VAL A 136 11.41 9.00 9.60
CA VAL A 136 11.78 7.81 10.38
C VAL A 136 11.63 6.51 9.59
N ASN A 137 10.56 6.40 8.79
CA ASN A 137 10.22 5.20 8.03
C ASN A 137 10.09 5.47 6.52
N HIS A 138 10.28 4.44 5.71
CA HIS A 138 10.23 4.49 4.24
C HIS A 138 9.79 3.13 3.66
N ALA A 139 9.29 3.11 2.42
CA ALA A 139 8.75 1.95 1.70
C ALA A 139 9.73 0.77 1.43
N HIS A 140 10.99 0.85 1.87
CA HIS A 140 12.01 -0.17 1.64
C HIS A 140 11.88 -1.33 2.65
N LEU A 141 10.72 -2.00 2.63
CA LEU A 141 10.35 -3.05 3.60
C LEU A 141 11.16 -4.33 3.45
N GLU A 142 11.87 -4.51 2.33
CA GLU A 142 12.82 -5.60 2.12
C GLU A 142 14.02 -5.57 3.08
N ILE A 143 14.28 -4.41 3.70
CA ILE A 143 15.36 -4.24 4.67
C ILE A 143 14.80 -4.40 6.09
N ARG A 144 15.27 -5.41 6.83
CA ARG A 144 14.72 -5.80 8.15
C ARG A 144 14.58 -4.66 9.15
N HIS A 145 15.62 -3.84 9.31
CA HIS A 145 15.58 -2.73 10.27
C HIS A 145 14.63 -1.59 9.84
N ILE A 146 14.37 -1.42 8.53
CA ILE A 146 13.39 -0.45 8.04
C ILE A 146 11.99 -1.00 8.25
N HIS A 147 11.78 -2.29 8.01
CA HIS A 147 10.53 -2.99 8.32
C HIS A 147 10.17 -2.85 9.81
N GLU A 148 11.08 -3.20 10.73
CA GLU A 148 10.87 -3.09 12.19
C GLU A 148 10.51 -1.65 12.61
N ARG A 149 11.19 -0.64 12.07
CA ARG A 149 10.85 0.78 12.32
C ARG A 149 9.47 1.15 11.79
N THR A 150 9.11 0.63 10.63
CA THR A 150 7.83 0.92 9.98
C THR A 150 6.68 0.26 10.72
N GLU A 151 6.87 -0.98 11.20
CA GLU A 151 5.94 -1.68 12.06
C GLU A 151 5.66 -0.89 13.35
N HIS A 152 6.69 -0.35 14.00
CA HIS A 152 6.52 0.56 15.12
C HIS A 152 5.73 1.80 14.74
N VAL A 153 6.05 2.47 13.62
CA VAL A 153 5.26 3.63 13.15
C VAL A 153 3.79 3.27 12.93
N TYR A 154 3.49 2.10 12.38
CA TYR A 154 2.12 1.66 12.12
C TYR A 154 1.37 1.19 13.38
N SER A 155 2.05 1.03 14.52
CA SER A 155 1.40 0.60 15.78
C SER A 155 0.34 1.59 16.28
N VAL A 156 0.34 2.85 15.81
CA VAL A 156 -0.74 3.82 16.07
C VAL A 156 -2.11 3.34 15.59
N PHE A 157 -2.16 2.55 14.51
CA PHE A 157 -3.40 2.01 13.96
C PHE A 157 -3.88 0.76 14.71
N SER A 158 -3.12 0.29 15.71
CA SER A 158 -3.51 -0.80 16.59
C SER A 158 -4.34 -0.32 17.79
N ARG A 159 -4.68 -1.25 18.68
CA ARG A 159 -5.34 -1.00 19.97
C ARG A 159 -4.37 -0.92 21.15
N GLN A 160 -3.08 -0.63 20.89
CA GLN A 160 -2.07 -0.45 21.94
C GLN A 160 -2.35 0.78 22.81
N GLN A 161 -1.84 0.76 24.04
CA GLN A 161 -1.96 1.89 24.96
C GLN A 161 -1.01 3.03 24.58
N SER A 162 -1.40 4.25 24.93
CA SER A 162 -0.64 5.48 24.65
C SER A 162 0.79 5.44 25.20
N SER A 163 1.02 4.80 26.35
CA SER A 163 2.34 4.67 26.97
C SER A 163 3.30 3.83 26.13
N ASP A 164 2.80 2.73 25.56
CA ASP A 164 3.62 1.77 24.81
C ASP A 164 4.04 2.38 23.47
N ILE A 165 3.09 3.01 22.78
CA ILE A 165 3.35 3.74 21.54
C ILE A 165 4.28 4.92 21.79
N TYR A 166 4.09 5.66 22.87
CA TYR A 166 5.00 6.75 23.25
C TYR A 166 6.44 6.26 23.44
N ASN A 167 6.63 5.15 24.14
CA ASN A 167 7.95 4.57 24.37
C ASN A 167 8.62 4.13 23.06
N GLN A 168 7.87 3.46 22.17
CA GLN A 168 8.36 3.07 20.84
C GLN A 168 8.80 4.29 20.02
N TYR A 169 7.96 5.32 19.98
CA TYR A 169 8.24 6.54 19.21
C TYR A 169 9.36 7.38 19.79
N SER A 170 9.51 7.40 21.12
CA SER A 170 10.63 8.05 21.79
C SER A 170 11.96 7.40 21.43
N GLN A 171 12.01 6.06 21.36
CA GLN A 171 13.21 5.33 20.91
C GLN A 171 13.58 5.66 19.45
N LEU A 172 12.56 5.86 18.60
CA LEU A 172 12.72 6.26 17.21
C LEU A 172 12.92 7.77 17.00
N LYS A 173 12.89 8.57 18.08
CA LYS A 173 13.02 10.04 18.06
C LYS A 173 11.99 10.72 17.16
N VAL A 174 10.78 10.17 17.09
CA VAL A 174 9.65 10.79 16.38
C VAL A 174 9.24 12.08 17.09
N GLN A 175 9.09 13.17 16.34
CA GLN A 175 8.58 14.44 16.87
C GLN A 175 7.17 14.74 16.36
N TYR A 176 6.91 14.42 15.08
CA TYR A 176 5.63 14.60 14.43
C TYR A 176 5.20 13.28 13.81
N LEU A 177 3.97 12.86 14.10
CA LEU A 177 3.32 11.69 13.51
C LEU A 177 2.21 12.16 12.58
N ILE A 178 2.22 11.67 11.35
CA ILE A 178 1.14 11.84 10.39
C ILE A 178 0.25 10.60 10.46
N ILE A 179 -1.07 10.79 10.52
CA ILE A 179 -2.07 9.72 10.52
C ILE A 179 -3.05 9.91 9.37
N SER A 180 -3.47 8.82 8.74
CA SER A 180 -4.58 8.79 7.78
C SER A 180 -5.87 8.62 8.55
N LEU A 181 -6.74 9.63 8.54
CA LEU A 181 -7.97 9.66 9.34
C LEU A 181 -9.00 8.62 8.88
N GLN A 182 -8.92 8.17 7.63
CA GLN A 182 -9.83 7.16 7.08
C GLN A 182 -9.60 5.77 7.68
N ASP A 183 -8.37 5.49 8.10
CA ASP A 183 -7.96 4.22 8.71
C ASP A 183 -8.15 4.24 10.25
N CYS A 184 -8.63 5.36 10.80
CA CYS A 184 -8.80 5.59 12.24
C CYS A 184 -10.25 5.33 12.70
N SER A 185 -10.81 4.22 12.23
CA SER A 185 -12.14 3.71 12.59
C SER A 185 -12.05 2.48 13.49
N ASN A 186 -12.95 2.39 14.48
CA ASN A 186 -13.08 1.18 15.31
C ASN A 186 -13.84 0.06 14.61
N GLU A 187 -14.45 0.33 13.45
CA GLU A 187 -15.21 -0.63 12.66
C GLU A 187 -14.29 -1.33 11.64
N ILE A 188 -14.32 -2.67 11.64
CA ILE A 188 -13.61 -3.48 10.65
C ILE A 188 -14.51 -3.61 9.42
N ARG A 189 -14.03 -3.12 8.27
CA ARG A 189 -14.81 -3.19 7.01
C ARG A 189 -14.71 -4.56 6.35
N ASP A 190 -13.48 -5.03 6.15
CA ASP A 190 -13.14 -6.26 5.43
C ASP A 190 -12.01 -7.01 6.13
N GLU A 191 -11.74 -8.27 5.72
CA GLU A 191 -10.63 -9.07 6.27
C GLU A 191 -9.26 -8.42 6.04
N CYS A 192 -9.11 -7.60 4.99
CA CYS A 192 -7.90 -6.86 4.65
C CYS A 192 -7.76 -5.49 5.33
N ASP A 193 -8.62 -5.16 6.30
CA ASP A 193 -8.55 -3.90 7.03
C ASP A 193 -7.29 -3.83 7.92
N LEU A 194 -6.71 -2.65 8.10
CA LEU A 194 -5.48 -2.49 8.88
C LEU A 194 -5.69 -2.89 10.35
N LEU A 195 -6.89 -2.61 10.89
CA LEU A 195 -7.23 -2.95 12.27
C LEU A 195 -7.38 -4.46 12.48
N SER A 196 -7.92 -5.22 11.50
CA SER A 196 -8.06 -6.68 11.61
C SER A 196 -6.69 -7.34 11.69
N ILE A 197 -5.73 -6.88 10.87
CA ILE A 197 -4.35 -7.37 10.87
C ILE A 197 -3.70 -7.16 12.25
N TRP A 198 -3.87 -5.97 12.84
CA TRP A 198 -3.34 -5.70 14.19
C TRP A 198 -4.02 -6.53 15.28
N ASP A 199 -5.33 -6.76 15.17
CA ASP A 199 -6.09 -7.58 16.11
C ASP A 199 -5.64 -9.06 16.06
N ASP A 200 -5.19 -9.56 14.91
CA ASP A 200 -4.61 -10.90 14.75
C ASP A 200 -3.18 -10.99 15.28
N LEU A 201 -2.37 -9.97 15.05
CA LEU A 201 -1.01 -9.90 15.60
C LEU A 201 -1.01 -9.71 17.12
N GLN A 202 -1.99 -8.99 17.67
CA GLN A 202 -2.05 -8.59 19.08
C GLN A 202 -3.43 -8.85 19.70
N PRO A 203 -3.81 -10.12 19.88
CA PRO A 203 -5.15 -10.48 20.34
C PRO A 203 -5.48 -9.98 21.76
N SER A 204 -4.47 -9.73 22.60
CA SER A 204 -4.64 -9.18 23.95
C SER A 204 -5.26 -7.78 23.97
N ASN A 205 -5.04 -6.99 22.90
CA ASN A 205 -5.41 -5.58 22.84
C ASN A 205 -6.80 -5.34 22.26
N ARG A 206 -7.48 -6.39 21.76
CA ARG A 206 -8.84 -6.33 21.16
C ARG A 206 -9.90 -5.66 22.03
N LYS A 207 -9.68 -5.61 23.35
CA LYS A 207 -10.59 -5.02 24.34
C LYS A 207 -10.57 -3.48 24.35
N TYR A 208 -9.51 -2.87 23.83
CA TYR A 208 -9.33 -1.42 23.84
C TYR A 208 -9.79 -0.80 22.53
N PRO A 209 -10.19 0.49 22.50
CA PRO A 209 -10.41 1.20 21.25
C PRO A 209 -9.10 1.32 20.45
N GLN A 210 -9.21 1.50 19.15
CA GLN A 210 -8.08 1.80 18.29
C GLN A 210 -7.46 3.14 18.69
N PHE A 211 -6.13 3.16 18.88
CA PHE A 211 -5.45 4.34 19.40
C PHE A 211 -5.51 5.53 18.44
N CYS A 212 -5.38 5.31 17.12
CA CYS A 212 -5.55 6.39 16.15
C CYS A 212 -6.94 7.05 16.23
N SER A 213 -8.00 6.25 16.42
CA SER A 213 -9.35 6.77 16.58
C SER A 213 -9.48 7.65 17.84
N GLU A 214 -8.78 7.28 18.91
CA GLU A 214 -8.71 8.13 20.10
C GLU A 214 -7.90 9.41 19.86
N LEU A 215 -6.79 9.36 19.12
CA LEU A 215 -6.02 10.55 18.75
C LEU A 215 -6.80 11.53 17.88
N ALA A 216 -7.65 11.02 16.99
CA ALA A 216 -8.49 11.85 16.14
C ALA A 216 -9.56 12.61 16.95
N ASN A 217 -10.17 11.95 17.94
CA ASN A 217 -11.37 12.42 18.63
C ASN A 217 -11.14 12.99 20.04
N LYS A 218 -10.05 12.61 20.72
CA LYS A 218 -9.77 12.96 22.12
C LYS A 218 -8.40 13.64 22.24
N ASN A 219 -8.24 14.42 23.30
CA ASN A 219 -6.94 14.97 23.68
C ASN A 219 -6.20 13.96 24.55
N ILE A 220 -5.12 13.37 24.02
CA ILE A 220 -4.30 12.39 24.74
C ILE A 220 -3.04 13.07 25.27
N PRO A 221 -2.70 12.92 26.56
CA PRO A 221 -1.44 13.43 27.09
C PRO A 221 -0.25 12.91 26.28
N SER A 222 0.75 13.76 26.03
CA SER A 222 1.92 13.51 25.16
C SER A 222 1.69 13.63 23.66
N PHE A 223 0.44 13.63 23.20
CA PHE A 223 0.09 13.66 21.78
C PHE A 223 -0.86 14.84 21.50
N LEU A 224 -0.34 15.88 20.86
CA LEU A 224 -1.13 17.06 20.52
C LEU A 224 -1.43 17.09 19.04
N LYS A 225 -2.72 17.05 18.68
CA LYS A 225 -3.15 17.31 17.30
C LYS A 225 -2.88 18.78 16.96
N VAL A 226 -1.98 19.03 16.02
CA VAL A 226 -1.53 20.37 15.59
C VAL A 226 -2.06 20.76 14.21
N PHE A 227 -2.48 19.79 13.41
CA PHE A 227 -3.12 19.98 12.12
C PHE A 227 -4.12 18.84 11.87
N SER A 228 -5.20 19.15 11.15
CA SER A 228 -6.19 18.17 10.71
C SER A 228 -6.91 18.72 9.49
N ASN A 229 -7.07 17.90 8.46
CA ASN A 229 -8.04 18.11 7.38
C ASN A 229 -8.93 16.86 7.26
N ASP A 230 -9.56 16.63 6.12
CA ASP A 230 -10.51 15.52 5.95
C ASP A 230 -9.83 14.15 5.81
N TYR A 231 -8.56 14.11 5.39
CA TYR A 231 -7.80 12.87 5.15
C TYR A 231 -6.64 12.65 6.12
N TYR A 232 -5.97 13.71 6.55
CA TYR A 232 -4.72 13.66 7.31
C TYR A 232 -4.80 14.42 8.63
N GLY A 233 -4.19 13.85 9.66
CA GLY A 233 -3.92 14.51 10.94
C GLY A 233 -2.42 14.55 11.22
N ILE A 234 -1.91 15.65 11.77
CA ILE A 234 -0.55 15.75 12.30
C ILE A 234 -0.59 15.87 13.80
N ILE A 235 0.08 14.93 14.47
CA ILE A 235 0.18 14.82 15.91
C ILE A 235 1.61 15.13 16.34
N LYS A 236 1.78 16.20 17.12
CA LYS A 236 3.06 16.57 17.73
C LYS A 236 3.24 15.81 19.04
N MET A 237 4.39 15.17 19.20
CA MET A 237 4.80 14.52 20.43
C MET A 237 5.56 15.47 21.34
N PHE A 238 5.26 15.43 22.64
CA PHE A 238 6.00 16.18 23.66
C PHE A 238 6.79 15.25 24.58
N SER A 239 7.96 15.70 25.04
CA SER A 239 8.68 15.01 26.11
C SER A 239 7.86 15.02 27.41
N GLN A 240 7.97 13.94 28.19
CA GLN A 240 7.30 13.85 29.50
C GLN A 240 7.69 15.00 30.45
N SER A 241 8.92 15.52 30.33
CA SER A 241 9.40 16.66 31.13
C SER A 241 8.68 17.98 30.83
N VAL A 242 8.28 18.22 29.58
CA VAL A 242 7.51 19.42 29.21
C VAL A 242 6.09 19.36 29.77
N GLN A 243 5.52 18.16 29.92
CA GLN A 243 4.19 17.99 30.52
C GLN A 243 4.16 18.27 32.02
N ILE A 244 5.20 17.85 32.77
CA ILE A 244 5.31 18.15 34.20
C ILE A 244 5.27 19.67 34.41
N ASN A 245 6.02 20.42 33.60
CA ASN A 245 6.03 21.89 33.65
C ASN A 245 4.70 22.52 33.24
N LEU A 246 4.04 22.03 32.17
CA LEU A 246 2.71 22.52 31.75
C LEU A 246 1.61 22.22 32.79
N LYS A 247 1.71 21.08 33.48
CA LYS A 247 0.80 20.71 34.56
C LYS A 247 1.07 21.57 35.81
N LEU A 248 2.34 21.84 36.12
CA LEU A 248 2.71 22.79 37.18
C LEU A 248 2.17 24.19 36.90
N SER A 249 2.34 24.71 35.67
CA SER A 249 1.89 26.05 35.31
C SER A 249 0.36 26.20 35.26
N LYS A 250 -0.38 25.10 35.06
CA LYS A 250 -1.86 25.08 35.09
C LYS A 250 -2.44 24.95 36.49
N MET A 251 -1.66 24.53 37.49
CA MET A 251 -2.10 24.60 38.87
C MET A 251 -1.82 26.02 39.38
N PRO A 252 -2.84 26.84 39.71
CA PRO A 252 -2.57 28.09 40.39
C PRO A 252 -1.85 27.75 41.69
N GLU A 253 -0.72 28.43 41.90
CA GLU A 253 0.03 28.41 43.14
C GLU A 253 -0.96 28.64 44.29
N LYS A 254 -1.24 27.59 45.07
CA LYS A 254 -1.93 27.76 46.34
C LYS A 254 -0.95 28.50 47.23
N VAL A 255 -1.05 29.83 47.21
CA VAL A 255 -0.41 30.70 48.18
C VAL A 255 -0.90 30.23 49.55
N MET A 256 0.04 29.75 50.35
CA MET A 256 -0.16 29.38 51.75
C MET A 256 -0.19 30.65 52.61
#